data_AF-A0A9D1GUZ6-F1
#
_entry.id   AF-A0A9D1GUZ6-F1
#
_cell.length_a   1.000
_cell.length_b   1.000
_cell.length_c   1.000
_cell.angle_alpha   90.00
_cell.angle_beta   90.00
_cell.angle_gamma   90.00
#
_symmetry.space_group_name_H-M   'P 1'
#
loop_
_entity.id
_entity.type
_entity.pdbx_description
1 polymer ?
#
loop_
_entity_poly.entity_id
_entity_poly.type
_entity_poly.pdbx_seq_one_letter_code
_entity_poly.pdbx_strand_id
1 'polypeptide(L)' 'MKTMTCQQLGGPCDLEHHGETADDVINAQDRHLKDAVKAGDESHLPARKDMKGRWLRPKQSMQWYNDTKAAFAALPED' A
#
# COMPACT_ATOMS: atom_id res chain seq x y z
N MET A 1 -15.77 1.22 7.62
CA MET A 1 -14.60 1.25 6.70
C MET A 1 -13.35 1.36 7.55
N LYS A 2 -12.17 1.01 7.04
CA LYS A 2 -10.92 1.16 7.81
C LYS A 2 -9.88 1.96 7.03
N THR A 3 -8.93 2.52 7.76
CA THR A 3 -7.94 3.45 7.22
C THR A 3 -6.53 2.93 7.41
N MET A 4 -5.74 2.86 6.34
CA MET A 4 -4.30 2.62 6.39
C MET A 4 -3.54 3.74 5.72
N THR A 5 -2.41 4.16 6.28
CA THR A 5 -1.55 5.17 5.65
C THR A 5 -0.65 4.57 4.60
N CYS A 6 -0.20 5.42 3.67
CA CYS A 6 0.82 5.05 2.69
C CYS A 6 2.07 4.48 3.38
N GLN A 7 2.48 5.04 4.53
CA GLN A 7 3.58 4.54 5.36
C GLN A 7 3.33 3.14 5.91
N GLN A 8 2.14 2.85 6.42
CA GLN A 8 1.78 1.50 6.89
C GLN A 8 1.82 0.44 5.77
N LEU A 9 1.65 0.87 4.51
CA LEU A 9 1.73 0.03 3.32
C LEU A 9 3.13 0.03 2.67
N GLY A 10 4.13 0.66 3.31
CA GLY A 10 5.53 0.68 2.87
C GLY A 10 5.93 1.87 1.98
N GLY A 11 5.12 2.92 1.97
CA GLY A 11 5.43 4.20 1.31
C GLY A 11 6.08 5.24 2.23
N PRO A 12 6.41 6.43 1.71
CA PRO A 12 7.17 7.44 2.46
C PRO A 12 6.30 8.47 3.21
N CYS A 13 4.98 8.51 2.99
CA CYS A 13 4.11 9.57 3.51
C CYS A 13 2.91 9.04 4.30
N ASP A 14 2.22 9.94 4.98
CA ASP A 14 1.08 9.61 5.86
C ASP A 14 -0.29 9.73 5.16
N LEU A 15 -0.33 9.77 3.83
CA LEU A 15 -1.60 9.83 3.10
C LEU A 15 -2.49 8.64 3.49
N GLU A 16 -3.72 8.95 3.88
CA GLU A 16 -4.70 7.97 4.34
C GLU A 16 -5.42 7.30 3.15
N HIS A 17 -5.48 5.97 3.20
CA HIS A 17 -6.22 5.14 2.27
C HIS A 17 -7.36 4.47 3.01
N HIS A 18 -8.59 4.75 2.59
CA HIS A 18 -9.79 4.17 3.17
C HIS A 18 -10.32 3.05 2.28
N GLY A 19 -10.78 1.96 2.89
CA GLY A 19 -11.32 0.82 2.18
C GLY A 19 -12.20 -0.07 3.05
N GLU A 20 -12.99 -0.93 2.40
CA GLU A 20 -13.76 -1.98 3.08
C GLU A 20 -12.88 -3.21 3.34
N THR A 21 -11.87 -3.40 2.50
CA THR A 21 -10.94 -4.51 2.55
C THR A 21 -9.48 -4.05 2.50
N ALA A 22 -8.56 -4.92 2.92
CA ALA A 22 -7.13 -4.70 2.76
C ALA A 22 -6.74 -4.53 1.27
N ASP A 23 -7.43 -5.23 0.36
CA ASP A 23 -7.21 -5.12 -1.07
C ASP A 23 -7.58 -3.72 -1.60
N ASP A 24 -8.65 -3.11 -1.07
CA ASP A 24 -9.04 -1.74 -1.45
C ASP A 24 -7.94 -0.72 -1.10
N VAL A 25 -7.40 -0.79 0.12
CA VAL A 25 -6.33 0.13 0.56
C VAL A 25 -4.99 -0.15 -0.14
N ILE A 26 -4.68 -1.41 -0.44
CA ILE A 26 -3.49 -1.78 -1.25
C ILE A 26 -3.61 -1.19 -2.67
N ASN A 27 -4.78 -1.33 -3.30
CA ASN A 27 -5.02 -0.79 -4.64
C ASN A 27 -5.01 0.74 -4.65
N ALA A 28 -5.60 1.37 -3.63
CA ALA A 28 -5.54 2.82 -3.45
C ALA A 28 -4.09 3.31 -3.31
N GLN A 29 -3.27 2.59 -2.56
CA GLN A 29 -1.85 2.91 -2.38
C GLN A 29 -1.01 2.70 -3.64
N ASP A 30 -1.22 1.63 -4.43
CA ASP A 30 -0.51 1.47 -5.71
C ASP A 30 -0.87 2.60 -6.69
N ARG A 31 -2.13 3.04 -6.72
CA ARG A 31 -2.55 4.20 -7.51
C ARG A 31 -1.84 5.48 -7.04
N HIS A 32 -1.85 5.73 -5.73
CA HIS A 32 -1.13 6.87 -5.14
C HIS A 32 0.36 6.87 -5.49
N LEU A 33 1.05 5.75 -5.30
CA LEU A 33 2.47 5.59 -5.65
C LEU A 33 2.73 5.90 -7.12
N LYS A 34 1.85 5.44 -8.01
CA LYS A 34 1.96 5.68 -9.46
C LYS A 34 1.75 7.17 -9.78
N ASP A 35 0.76 7.81 -9.18
CA ASP A 35 0.42 9.20 -9.45
C ASP A 35 1.49 10.15 -8.88
N ALA A 36 2.00 9.89 -7.68
CA ALA A 36 3.09 10.67 -7.07
C ALA A 36 4.37 10.62 -7.93
N VAL A 37 4.80 9.41 -8.33
CA VAL A 37 5.97 9.26 -9.20
C VAL A 37 5.74 9.92 -10.57
N LYS A 38 4.53 9.82 -11.13
CA LYS A 38 4.18 10.49 -12.40
C LYS A 38 4.21 12.01 -12.27
N ALA A 39 3.86 12.55 -11.10
CA ALA A 39 3.93 13.96 -10.78
C ALA A 39 5.37 14.46 -10.51
N GLY A 40 6.37 13.58 -10.54
CA GLY A 40 7.77 13.91 -10.33
C GLY A 40 8.23 13.75 -8.87
N ASP A 41 7.41 13.17 -8.00
CA ASP A 41 7.81 12.88 -6.63
C ASP A 41 8.66 11.60 -6.56
N GLU A 42 9.98 11.80 -6.52
CA GLU A 42 10.95 10.72 -6.43
C GLU A 42 10.94 10.00 -5.08
N SER A 43 10.39 10.60 -4.02
CA SER A 43 10.34 9.96 -2.69
C SER A 43 9.46 8.71 -2.69
N HIS A 44 8.44 8.67 -3.57
CA HIS A 44 7.56 7.52 -3.75
C HIS A 44 8.15 6.45 -4.69
N LEU A 45 9.26 6.72 -5.37
CA LEU A 45 9.85 5.79 -6.36
C LEU A 45 10.31 4.45 -5.76
N PRO A 46 10.97 4.38 -4.58
CA PRO A 46 11.35 3.11 -3.97
C PRO A 46 10.12 2.24 -3.66
N ALA A 47 9.14 2.81 -2.97
CA ALA A 47 7.89 2.14 -2.63
C ALA A 47 7.11 1.69 -3.88
N ARG A 48 7.13 2.51 -4.95
CA ARG A 48 6.54 2.16 -6.25
C ARG A 48 7.23 0.96 -6.90
N LYS A 49 8.57 0.90 -6.84
CA LYS A 49 9.37 -0.23 -7.36
C LYS A 49 9.11 -1.49 -6.55
N ASP A 50 9.04 -1.38 -5.23
CA ASP A 50 8.72 -2.51 -4.35
C ASP A 50 7.32 -3.03 -4.63
N MET A 51 6.32 -2.15 -4.73
CA MET A 51 4.95 -2.53 -5.08
C MET A 51 4.89 -3.25 -6.43
N LYS A 52 5.56 -2.72 -7.47
CA LYS A 52 5.67 -3.41 -8.76
C LYS A 52 6.37 -4.76 -8.65
N GLY A 53 7.43 -4.84 -7.85
CA GLY A 53 8.18 -6.07 -7.58
C GLY A 53 7.30 -7.13 -6.92
N ARG A 54 6.39 -6.73 -6.04
CA ARG A 54 5.46 -7.63 -5.36
C ARG A 54 4.54 -8.34 -6.35
N TRP A 55 3.97 -7.58 -7.29
CA TRP A 55 3.11 -8.10 -8.36
C TRP A 55 3.83 -9.05 -9.30
N LEU A 56 5.11 -8.79 -9.60
CA LEU A 56 5.93 -9.66 -10.46
C LEU A 56 6.35 -10.96 -9.77
N ARG A 57 6.38 -10.99 -8.43
CA ARG A 57 6.88 -12.11 -7.62
C ARG A 57 5.86 -12.49 -6.55
N PRO A 58 4.67 -13.00 -6.93
CA PRO A 58 3.57 -13.23 -6.00
C PRO A 58 3.97 -14.20 -4.87
N LYS A 59 4.69 -15.28 -5.17
CA LYS A 59 5.17 -16.24 -4.15
C LYS A 59 6.07 -15.60 -3.08
N GLN A 60 6.94 -14.67 -3.47
CA GLN A 60 7.85 -13.98 -2.55
C GLN A 60 7.12 -12.88 -1.76
N SER A 61 5.96 -12.45 -2.26
CA SER A 61 5.20 -11.31 -1.71
C SER A 61 4.03 -11.74 -0.85
N MET A 62 3.73 -13.05 -0.82
CA MET A 62 2.68 -13.63 0.00
C MET A 62 2.83 -13.24 1.47
N GLN A 63 4.05 -13.21 2.00
CA GLN A 63 4.29 -12.83 3.38
C GLN A 63 3.79 -11.41 3.66
N TRP A 64 4.23 -10.43 2.89
CA TRP A 64 3.77 -9.05 3.06
C TRP A 64 2.26 -8.89 2.85
N TYR A 65 1.69 -9.62 1.89
CA TYR A 65 0.25 -9.54 1.64
C TYR A 65 -0.55 -10.07 2.84
N ASN A 66 -0.10 -11.18 3.42
CA ASN A 66 -0.70 -11.73 4.64
C ASN A 66 -0.51 -10.79 5.84
N ASP A 67 0.67 -10.21 6.01
CA ASP A 67 0.96 -9.26 7.09
C ASP A 67 0.13 -8.00 6.97
N THR A 68 -0.04 -7.48 5.75
CA THR A 68 -0.87 -6.31 5.46
C THR A 68 -2.34 -6.61 5.75
N LYS A 69 -2.83 -7.79 5.38
CA LYS A 69 -4.18 -8.24 5.70
C LYS A 69 -4.42 -8.38 7.19
N ALA A 70 -3.46 -8.94 7.92
CA ALA A 70 -3.52 -9.06 9.37
C ALA A 70 -3.52 -7.68 10.04
N ALA A 71 -2.65 -6.77 9.60
CA ALA A 71 -2.61 -5.39 10.09
C ALA A 71 -3.93 -4.67 9.85
N PHE A 72 -4.50 -4.75 8.64
CA PHE A 72 -5.80 -4.16 8.32
C PHE A 72 -6.94 -4.75 9.18
N ALA A 73 -6.94 -6.07 9.39
CA ALA A 73 -7.95 -6.73 10.21
C ALA A 73 -7.92 -6.24 11.66
N ALA A 74 -6.74 -5.91 12.20
CA ALA A 74 -6.56 -5.42 13.56
C ALA A 74 -6.94 -3.94 13.77
N LEU A 75 -7.14 -3.16 12.70
CA LEU A 75 -7.51 -1.76 12.82
C LEU A 75 -8.97 -1.59 13.27
N PRO A 76 -9.29 -0.53 14.02
CA PRO A 76 -10.67 -0.15 14.29
C PRO A 76 -11.38 0.22 12.99
N GLU A 77 -12.71 0.12 13.01
CA GLU A 77 -13.53 0.76 12.00
C GLU A 77 -13.63 2.25 12.31
N ASP A 78 -13.60 3.08 11.25
CA ASP A 78 -13.96 4.50 11.30
C ASP A 78 -15.46 4.71 11.52
#